data_AF-A0A920H671-F1
#
_entry.id   AF-A0A920H671-F1
#
_cell.length_a   1.000
_cell.length_b   1.000
_cell.length_c   1.000
_cell.angle_alpha   90.00
_cell.angle_beta   90.00
_cell.angle_gamma   90.00
#
_symmetry.space_group_name_H-M   'P 1'
#
loop_
_entity.id
_entity.type
_entity.pdbx_description
1 polymer ?
#
loop_
_entity_poly.entity_id
_entity_poly.type
_entity_poly.pdbx_seq_one_letter_code
_entity_poly.pdbx_strand_id
1 'polypeptide(L)' 'MIEDYISGIECTVAILNNEALPTIKLETSNLFYDYEAKYLSDETKYICPSGFSTDLEEKLKKYP' A
#
# COMPACT_ATOMS: atom_id res chain seq x y z
N MET A 1 -4.44 16.57 13.90
CA MET A 1 -5.53 15.78 13.30
C MET A 1 -5.66 14.51 14.13
N ILE A 2 -6.86 14.01 14.37
CA ILE A 2 -7.11 12.76 15.11
C ILE A 2 -8.04 11.93 14.23
N GLU A 3 -7.69 10.67 14.03
CA GLU A 3 -8.39 9.73 13.15
C GLU A 3 -8.45 8.36 13.82
N ASP A 4 -9.48 7.58 13.46
CA ASP A 4 -9.67 6.23 13.99
C ASP A 4 -8.62 5.27 13.43
N TYR A 5 -8.17 4.34 14.27
CA TYR A 5 -7.24 3.30 13.86
C TYR A 5 -7.95 2.28 12.96
N ILE A 6 -7.40 2.06 11.76
CA ILE A 6 -7.87 1.03 10.83
C ILE A 6 -6.89 -0.15 10.87
N SER A 7 -7.35 -1.29 11.34
CA SER A 7 -6.59 -2.54 11.26
C SER A 7 -6.71 -3.15 9.87
N GLY A 8 -5.59 -3.49 9.24
CA GLY A 8 -5.62 -4.16 7.94
C GLY A 8 -4.28 -4.15 7.22
N ILE A 9 -4.35 -4.41 5.91
CA ILE A 9 -3.21 -4.38 5.01
C ILE A 9 -3.03 -2.95 4.51
N GLU A 10 -1.81 -2.43 4.59
CA GLU A 10 -1.45 -1.14 4.02
C GLU A 10 -1.04 -1.30 2.55
N CYS A 11 -1.58 -0.45 1.67
CA CYS A 11 -1.26 -0.49 0.25
C CYS A 11 -1.29 0.91 -0.36
N THR A 12 -0.59 1.08 -1.48
CA THR A 12 -0.55 2.34 -2.22
C THR A 12 -0.72 2.08 -3.72
N VAL A 13 -1.40 3.00 -4.40
CA VAL A 13 -1.60 2.98 -5.86
C VAL A 13 -1.00 4.26 -6.42
N ALA A 14 -0.04 4.12 -7.35
CA ALA A 14 0.53 5.26 -8.04
C ALA A 14 -0.32 5.62 -9.27
N ILE A 15 -0.53 6.91 -9.51
CA ILE A 15 -1.23 7.40 -10.71
C ILE A 15 -0.24 8.16 -11.58
N LEU A 16 -0.16 7.81 -12.86
CA LEU A 16 0.69 8.48 -13.84
C LEU A 16 -0.11 8.71 -15.13
N ASN A 17 -0.14 9.94 -15.64
CA ASN A 17 -0.89 10.29 -16.86
C ASN A 17 -2.36 9.82 -16.85
N ASN A 18 -3.05 9.98 -15.71
CA ASN A 18 -4.43 9.52 -15.50
C ASN A 18 -4.61 7.99 -15.55
N GLU A 19 -3.54 7.22 -15.46
CA GLU A 19 -3.56 5.76 -15.37
C GLU A 19 -3.16 5.31 -13.96
N ALA A 20 -3.98 4.47 -13.34
CA ALA A 20 -3.66 3.82 -12.08
C ALA A 20 -2.73 2.62 -12.34
N LEU A 21 -1.52 2.69 -11.80
CA LEU A 21 -0.51 1.64 -11.87
C LEU A 21 -0.83 0.49 -10.90
N PRO A 22 -0.16 -0.68 -11.02
CA PRO A 22 -0.39 -1.80 -10.11
C PRO A 22 -0.23 -1.42 -8.64
N THR A 23 -1.14 -1.92 -7.80
CA THR A 23 -1.10 -1.67 -6.36
C THR A 23 0.17 -2.27 -5.76
N ILE A 24 0.78 -1.53 -4.82
CA ILE A 24 1.90 -1.99 -4.01
C ILE A 24 1.36 -2.32 -2.62
N LYS A 25 1.53 -3.56 -2.17
CA LYS A 25 1.26 -3.95 -0.78
C LYS A 25 2.50 -3.72 0.08
N LEU A 26 2.31 -3.12 1.24
CA LEU A 26 3.36 -2.93 2.23
C LEU A 26 3.22 -3.96 3.36
N GLU A 27 4.34 -4.57 3.71
CA GLU A 27 4.47 -5.42 4.90
C GLU A 27 5.69 -4.94 5.69
N THR A 28 5.52 -4.60 6.96
CA THR A 28 6.61 -4.19 7.86
C THR A 28 6.50 -4.95 9.18
N SER A 29 7.64 -5.19 9.83
CA SER A 29 7.70 -5.73 11.19
C SER A 29 7.19 -4.73 12.24
N ASN A 30 7.08 -3.45 11.87
CA ASN A 30 6.62 -2.38 12.74
C ASN A 30 5.08 -2.38 12.86
N LEU A 31 4.56 -1.70 13.89
CA LEU A 31 3.11 -1.58 14.11
C LEU A 31 2.40 -0.82 12.97
N PHE A 32 3.12 0.10 12.31
CA PHE A 32 2.64 0.91 11.18
C PHE A 32 3.83 1.37 10.32
N TYR A 33 3.57 1.84 9.10
CA TYR A 33 4.57 2.33 8.16
C TYR A 33 5.09 3.74 8.53
N ASP A 34 5.85 3.78 9.62
CA ASP A 34 6.48 4.98 10.19
C ASP A 34 7.79 5.39 9.49
N TYR A 35 8.48 6.39 10.04
CA TYR A 35 9.73 6.89 9.47
C TYR A 35 10.82 5.80 9.43
N GLU A 36 10.94 5.00 10.48
CA GLU A 36 11.93 3.93 10.55
C GLU A 36 11.64 2.87 9.49
N ALA A 37 10.38 2.43 9.39
CA ALA A 37 9.94 1.48 8.38
C ALA A 37 10.13 1.99 6.95
N LYS A 38 10.03 3.31 6.73
CA LYS A 38 10.20 3.97 5.41
C LYS A 38 11.64 4.10 4.95
N TYR A 39 12.54 4.45 5.86
CA TYR A 39 13.86 4.97 5.47
C TYR A 39 15.04 4.23 6.10
N LEU A 40 14.81 3.49 7.18
CA LEU A 40 15.88 2.89 7.98
C LEU A 40 15.79 1.36 8.03
N SER A 41 14.60 0.80 7.91
CA SER A 41 14.37 -0.64 7.98
C SER A 41 14.55 -1.32 6.63
N ASP A 42 15.43 -2.32 6.59
CA ASP A 42 15.57 -3.25 5.47
C ASP A 42 14.53 -4.40 5.54
N GLU A 43 13.74 -4.48 6.61
CA GLU A 43 12.72 -5.52 6.79
C GLU A 43 11.39 -5.18 6.12
N THR A 44 11.17 -3.91 5.74
CA THR A 44 9.96 -3.50 5.03
C THR A 44 9.94 -4.08 3.62
N LYS A 45 8.88 -4.83 3.31
CA LYS A 45 8.67 -5.45 2.01
C LYS A 45 7.65 -4.66 1.20
N TYR A 46 8.03 -4.39 -0.05
CA TYR A 46 7.16 -3.80 -1.05
C TYR A 46 6.82 -4.88 -2.09
N ILE A 47 5.58 -5.34 -2.07
CA ILE A 47 5.13 -6.42 -2.93
C ILE A 47 4.35 -5.79 -4.09
N CYS A 48 4.91 -5.88 -5.30
CA CYS A 48 4.31 -5.37 -6.53
C CYS A 48 4.52 -6.39 -7.68
N PRO A 49 3.45 -6.95 -8.26
CA PRO A 49 2.03 -6.70 -7.97
C PRO A 49 1.62 -7.16 -6.55
N SER A 50 0.64 -6.50 -5.94
CA SER A 50 0.26 -6.67 -4.52
C SER A 50 -0.14 -8.09 -4.09
N GLY A 51 -0.53 -8.95 -5.04
CA GLY A 51 -1.07 -10.29 -4.78
C GLY A 51 -2.55 -10.28 -4.35
N PHE A 52 -3.24 -9.14 -4.45
CA PHE A 52 -4.68 -9.06 -4.25
C PHE A 52 -5.47 -9.79 -5.34
N SER A 53 -6.74 -10.11 -5.03
CA SER A 53 -7.64 -10.69 -6.03
C SER A 53 -7.88 -9.71 -7.17
N THR A 54 -8.12 -10.24 -8.37
CA THR A 54 -8.36 -9.40 -9.56
C THR A 54 -9.54 -8.43 -9.36
N ASP A 55 -10.59 -8.85 -8.66
CA ASP A 55 -11.74 -7.99 -8.33
C ASP A 55 -11.34 -6.78 -7.46
N LEU A 56 -10.44 -6.98 -6.50
CA LEU A 56 -9.96 -5.91 -5.64
C LEU A 56 -9.02 -4.95 -6.39
N GLU A 57 -8.10 -5.47 -7.20
CA GLU A 57 -7.22 -4.65 -8.05
C GLU A 57 -8.02 -3.79 -9.03
N GLU A 58 -9.05 -4.33 -9.66
CA GLU A 58 -9.92 -3.56 -10.58
C GLU A 58 -10.74 -2.49 -9.84
N LYS A 59 -11.19 -2.77 -8.61
CA LYS A 59 -11.83 -1.75 -7.76
C LYS A 59 -10.87 -0.63 -7.42
N LEU A 60 -9.63 -0.95 -7.04
CA LEU A 60 -8.61 0.05 -6.67
C LEU A 60 -8.24 0.95 -7.85
N LYS A 61 -8.16 0.40 -9.07
CA LYS A 61 -7.92 1.20 -10.30
C LYS A 61 -9.07 2.12 -10.67
N LYS A 62 -10.30 1.81 -10.25
CA LYS A 62 -11.51 2.55 -10.63
C LYS A 62 -11.74 3.83 -9.81
N TYR A 63 -11.07 3.97 -8.66
CA TYR A 63 -11.15 5.15 -7.79
C TYR A 63 -9.83 5.92 -7.71
N PRO A 64 -9.28 6.45 -8.83
CA PRO A 64 -8.18 7.40 -8.81
C PRO A 64 -8.61 8.82 -8.43
#